data_AF-A0A8C8W1J1-F1
#
_entry.id   AF-A0A8C8W1J1-F1
#
_cell.length_a   1.000
_cell.length_b   1.000
_cell.length_c   1.000
_cell.angle_alpha   90.00
_cell.angle_beta   90.00
_cell.angle_gamma   90.00
#
_symmetry.space_group_name_H-M   'P 1'
#
loop_
_entity.id
_entity.type
_entity.pdbx_description
1 polymer ?
#
loop_
_entity_poly.entity_id
_entity_poly.type
_entity_poly.pdbx_seq_one_letter_code
_entity_poly.pdbx_strand_id
1 'polypeptide(L)' 'MAEDIKTKIKNYKTAPFDSCFPNQNQTRNCWQNYLDFQPCFSPRQQVVLQPVGPE' A
#
# COMPACT_ATOMS: atom_id res chain seq x y z
N MET A 1 15.87 -9.12 -1.92
CA MET A 1 14.41 -8.93 -2.02
C MET A 1 13.84 -8.13 -0.85
N ALA A 2 14.07 -8.52 0.41
CA ALA A 2 13.55 -7.77 1.56
C ALA A 2 14.07 -6.32 1.65
N GLU A 3 15.30 -6.06 1.21
CA GLU A 3 15.91 -4.72 1.24
C GLU A 3 15.33 -3.78 0.16
N ASP A 4 14.99 -4.32 -1.01
CA ASP A 4 14.36 -3.58 -2.11
C ASP A 4 12.94 -3.12 -1.73
N ILE A 5 12.19 -3.97 -1.02
CA ILE A 5 10.87 -3.64 -0.50
C ILE A 5 10.97 -2.49 0.53
N LYS A 6 11.94 -2.55 1.46
CA LYS A 6 12.16 -1.48 2.43
C LYS A 6 12.47 -0.14 1.76
N THR A 7 13.30 -0.14 0.72
CA THR A 7 13.65 1.07 -0.05
C THR A 7 12.44 1.62 -0.81
N LYS A 8 11.62 0.74 -1.40
CA LYS A 8 10.36 1.13 -2.08
C LYS A 8 9.36 1.77 -1.12
N ILE A 9 9.22 1.24 0.09
CA ILE A 9 8.34 1.81 1.13
C ILE A 9 8.86 3.18 1.58
N LYS A 10 10.18 3.33 1.80
CA LYS A 10 10.79 4.62 2.17
C LYS A 10 10.56 5.71 1.13
N ASN A 11 10.59 5.34 -0.16
CA ASN A 11 10.41 6.27 -1.28
C ASN A 11 8.95 6.36 -1.78
N TYR A 12 8.01 5.72 -1.08
CA TYR A 12 6.61 5.66 -1.50
C TYR A 12 5.92 7.01 -1.29
N LYS A 13 5.47 7.64 -2.38
CA LYS A 13 4.81 8.95 -2.36
C LYS A 13 3.31 8.87 -2.67
N THR A 14 2.95 8.03 -3.63
CA THR A 14 1.57 7.89 -4.12
C THR A 14 1.35 6.46 -4.60
N ALA A 15 0.09 6.04 -4.64
CA ALA A 15 -0.28 4.74 -5.16
C ALA A 15 0.13 4.60 -6.63
N PRO A 16 0.67 3.44 -7.04
CA PRO A 16 0.97 3.19 -8.44
C PRO A 16 -0.31 3.04 -9.25
N PHE A 17 -0.20 3.16 -10.56
CA PHE A 17 -1.28 2.85 -11.47
C PHE A 17 -1.61 1.35 -11.43
N ASP A 18 -2.88 1.02 -11.19
CA ASP A 18 -3.39 -0.35 -11.25
C ASP A 18 -4.14 -0.56 -12.57
N SER A 19 -3.59 -1.42 -13.43
CA SER A 19 -4.19 -1.79 -14.72
C SER A 19 -5.56 -2.46 -14.62
N CYS A 20 -5.91 -3.04 -13.46
CA CYS A 20 -7.24 -3.60 -13.22
C CYS A 20 -8.31 -2.51 -13.03
N PHE A 21 -7.90 -1.29 -12.67
CA PHE A 21 -8.78 -0.13 -12.47
C PHE A 21 -8.36 1.07 -13.34
N PRO A 22 -8.44 0.96 -14.69
CA PRO A 22 -7.94 2.00 -15.61
C PRO A 22 -8.88 3.20 -15.78
N ASN A 23 -10.09 3.15 -15.22
CA ASN A 23 -11.10 4.20 -15.38
C ASN A 23 -10.96 5.31 -14.32
N GLN A 24 -11.65 6.43 -14.53
CA GLN A 24 -11.63 7.55 -13.57
C GLN A 24 -12.29 7.20 -12.22
N ASN A 25 -13.16 6.19 -12.18
CA ASN A 25 -13.87 5.80 -10.96
C ASN A 25 -13.02 4.84 -10.10
N GLN A 26 -12.39 5.39 -9.06
CA GLN A 26 -11.47 4.65 -8.18
C GLN A 26 -12.13 4.04 -6.92
N THR A 27 -13.46 4.01 -6.83
CA THR A 27 -14.17 3.52 -5.62
C THR A 27 -13.86 2.06 -5.30
N ARG A 28 -13.84 1.17 -6.32
CA ARG A 28 -13.53 -0.26 -6.10
C ARG A 28 -12.07 -0.50 -5.73
N ASN A 29 -11.15 0.27 -6.31
CA ASN A 29 -9.73 0.24 -5.95
C ASN A 29 -9.52 0.64 -4.48
N CYS A 30 -10.13 1.75 -4.05
CA CYS A 30 -10.08 2.21 -2.67
C CYS A 30 -10.65 1.19 -1.68
N TRP A 31 -11.81 0.61 -2.00
CA TRP A 31 -12.44 -0.40 -1.16
C TRP A 31 -11.60 -1.68 -1.04
N GLN A 32 -11.01 -2.14 -2.14
CA GLN A 32 -10.16 -3.34 -2.12
C GLN A 32 -8.91 -3.12 -1.26
N ASN A 33 -8.20 -1.99 -1.43
CA ASN A 33 -7.04 -1.64 -0.59
C ASN A 33 -7.41 -1.55 0.91
N TYR A 34 -8.59 -1.03 1.23
CA TYR A 34 -9.09 -0.98 2.61
C TYR A 34 -9.32 -2.37 3.19
N LEU A 35 -9.96 -3.26 2.43
CA LEU A 35 -10.18 -4.65 2.85
C LEU A 35 -8.86 -5.42 2.98
N ASP A 36 -7.90 -5.21 2.09
CA ASP A 36 -6.60 -5.89 2.12
C ASP A 36 -5.77 -5.46 3.34
N PHE A 37 -5.98 -4.25 3.84
CA PHE A 37 -5.34 -3.76 5.06
C PHE A 37 -5.88 -4.40 6.35
N GLN A 38 -7.15 -4.79 6.39
CA GLN A 38 -7.78 -5.31 7.62
C GLN A 38 -7.18 -6.66 8.11
N PRO A 39 -6.96 -7.68 7.25
CA PRO A 39 -6.25 -8.91 7.62
C PRO A 39 -4.77 -8.66 7.98
N CYS A 40 -4.17 -7.60 7.45
CA CYS A 40 -2.77 -7.21 7.63
C CYS A 40 -2.43 -6.79 9.07
N PHE A 41 -3.43 -6.32 9.82
CA PHE A 41 -3.33 -6.00 11.26
C PHE A 41 -3.31 -7.24 12.16
N SER A 42 -3.80 -8.39 11.66
CA SER A 42 -3.55 -9.68 12.29
C SER A 42 -2.12 -10.11 11.95
N PRO A 43 -1.35 -10.76 12.84
CA PRO A 43 0.13 -10.80 12.80
C PRO A 43 0.77 -11.64 11.67
N ARG A 44 0.19 -11.73 10.48
CA ARG A 44 0.72 -12.49 9.35
C ARG A 44 1.41 -11.68 8.25
N GLN A 45 1.17 -10.38 8.10
CA GLN A 45 1.83 -9.58 7.05
C GLN A 45 2.09 -8.14 7.51
N GLN A 46 3.03 -7.92 8.41
CA GLN A 46 3.47 -6.56 8.69
C GLN A 46 4.43 -6.07 7.60
N VAL A 47 3.92 -5.65 6.44
CA VAL A 47 4.63 -4.67 5.59
C VAL A 47 4.38 -3.29 6.16
N VAL A 48 4.99 -3.08 7.33
CA VAL A 48 5.44 -1.81 7.92
C VAL A 48 4.94 -0.55 7.19
N LEU A 49 3.68 -0.17 7.38
CA LEU A 49 3.29 1.25 7.29
C LEU A 49 3.85 1.91 8.55
N GLN A 50 5.15 2.17 8.54
CA GLN A 50 5.75 3.10 9.49
C GLN A 50 5.27 4.50 9.11
N PRO A 51 4.78 5.32 10.06
CA PRO A 51 4.49 6.71 9.79
C PRO A 51 5.79 7.40 9.40
N VAL A 52 5.91 7.81 8.14
CA VAL A 52 6.96 8.74 7.70
C VAL A 52 6.56 10.10 8.27
N GLY A 53 6.96 10.34 9.51
CA GLY A 53 6.94 11.68 10.11
C GLY A 53 7.89 12.61 9.35
N PRO A 54 7.71 13.93 9.50
CA PRO A 54 8.53 14.90 8.79
C PRO A 54 9.97 14.83 9.31
N GLU A 55 10.92 14.55 8.42
CA GLU A 55 12.25 15.18 8.48
C GLU A 55 12.19 16.49 7.70
#